data_AF-A0A7J9SYD5-F1
#
_entry.id   AF-A0A7J9SYD5-F1
#
_cell.length_a   1.000
_cell.length_b   1.000
_cell.length_c   1.000
_cell.angle_alpha   90.00
_cell.angle_beta   90.00
_cell.angle_gamma   90.00
#
_symmetry.space_group_name_H-M   'P 1'
#
loop_
_entity.id
_entity.type
_entity.pdbx_description
1 polymer ?
#
loop_
_entity_poly.entity_id
_entity_poly.type
_entity_poly.pdbx_seq_one_letter_code
_entity_poly.pdbx_strand_id
1 'polypeptide(L)'
;RKYGGKLLIKPSKKSIGNITRKIGDVIKRAKAWKQENLINVLNPIITGWSNYHRSAVSKEIFSQLDHIVWNMLWRWAKRRHPDKGKTWIANKYWHSEGTRNWVFSTGKNRLKLFSDTKIVRCDGLKLDKNPYIDQDYFDLRNCCPILKGL
;
A
#
# COMPACT_ATOMS: atom_id res chain seq x y z
N ARG A 1 21.18 -7.80 -0.46
CA ARG A 1 21.73 -9.09 0.03
C ARG A 1 21.42 -10.15 -1.03
N LYS A 2 22.41 -10.92 -1.48
CA LYS A 2 22.18 -12.04 -2.41
C LYS A 2 21.67 -13.24 -1.57
N TYR A 3 20.63 -13.92 -2.05
CA TYR A 3 20.06 -15.11 -1.43
C TYR A 3 20.19 -16.26 -2.42
N GLY A 4 21.01 -17.29 -2.11
CA GLY A 4 21.19 -18.45 -2.99
C GLY A 4 21.50 -18.09 -4.45
N GLY A 5 22.40 -17.12 -4.67
CA GLY A 5 22.77 -16.63 -6.01
C GLY A 5 21.80 -15.61 -6.64
N LYS A 6 20.60 -15.39 -6.07
CA LYS A 6 19.60 -14.44 -6.60
C LYS A 6 19.59 -13.12 -5.83
N LEU A 7 19.53 -11.99 -6.54
CA LEU A 7 19.37 -10.66 -5.93
C LEU A 7 17.88 -10.36 -5.73
N LEU A 8 17.43 -10.31 -4.48
CA LEU A 8 16.09 -9.88 -4.12
C LEU A 8 16.12 -8.41 -3.72
N ILE A 9 15.58 -7.56 -4.59
CA ILE A 9 15.40 -6.13 -4.29
C ILE A 9 14.17 -6.02 -3.40
N LYS A 10 14.38 -5.92 -2.09
CA LYS A 10 13.34 -5.67 -1.09
C LYS A 10 13.39 -4.20 -0.63
N PRO A 11 12.25 -3.57 -0.30
CA PRO A 11 12.23 -2.30 0.40
C PRO A 11 13.11 -2.32 1.66
N SER A 12 13.81 -1.22 1.92
CA SER A 12 14.71 -1.13 3.07
C SER A 12 13.91 -1.08 4.38
N LYS A 13 14.45 -1.67 5.46
CA LYS A 13 13.86 -1.60 6.80
C LYS A 13 13.59 -0.15 7.25
N LYS A 14 14.48 0.77 6.89
CA LYS A 14 14.34 2.21 7.15
C LYS A 14 13.12 2.81 6.43
N SER A 15 12.91 2.49 5.14
CA SER A 15 11.73 2.95 4.39
C SER A 15 10.43 2.44 5.02
N ILE A 16 10.39 1.15 5.38
CA ILE A 16 9.23 0.51 6.04
C ILE A 16 8.93 1.19 7.39
N GLY A 17 9.97 1.46 8.18
CA GLY A 17 9.84 2.17 9.46
C GLY A 17 9.30 3.59 9.29
N ASN A 18 9.77 4.31 8.28
CA ASN A 18 9.32 5.68 8.00
C ASN A 18 7.85 5.73 7.59
N ILE A 19 7.39 4.85 6.70
CA ILE A 19 5.97 4.82 6.29
C ILE A 19 5.07 4.43 7.46
N THR A 20 5.48 3.43 8.25
CA THR A 20 4.75 2.99 9.44
C THR A 20 4.60 4.12 10.45
N ARG A 21 5.68 4.86 10.70
CA ARG A 21 5.67 6.03 11.60
C ARG A 21 4.74 7.11 11.06
N LYS A 22 4.85 7.46 9.77
CA LYS A 22 4.02 8.47 9.11
C LYS A 22 2.53 8.15 9.26
N ILE A 23 2.13 6.91 9.00
CA ILE A 23 0.73 6.46 9.18
C ILE A 23 0.32 6.52 10.65
N GLY A 24 1.18 6.04 11.55
CA GLY A 24 0.94 6.10 12.99
C GLY A 24 0.72 7.53 13.48
N ASP A 25 1.49 8.49 12.99
CA ASP A 25 1.37 9.91 13.36
C ASP A 25 0.08 10.54 12.82
N VAL A 26 -0.34 10.17 11.60
CA VAL A 26 -1.66 10.56 11.06
C VAL A 26 -2.78 10.02 11.96
N ILE A 27 -2.76 8.73 12.30
CA ILE A 27 -3.80 8.11 13.14
C ILE A 27 -3.81 8.72 14.55
N LYS A 28 -2.64 9.02 15.11
CA LYS A 28 -2.50 9.69 16.42
C LYS A 28 -3.08 11.10 16.43
N ARG A 29 -2.95 11.87 15.34
CA ARG A 29 -3.57 13.19 15.19
C ARG A 29 -5.08 13.08 14.96
N ALA A 30 -5.50 12.04 14.26
CA ALA A 30 -6.89 11.82 13.89
C ALA A 30 -7.80 11.28 15.00
N LYS A 31 -7.43 11.38 16.29
CA LYS A 31 -8.18 10.81 17.44
C LYS A 31 -9.68 11.11 17.42
N ALA A 32 -10.07 12.32 17.02
CA ALA A 32 -11.46 12.77 16.98
C ALA A 32 -12.07 12.81 15.55
N TRP A 33 -11.29 12.52 14.50
CA TRP A 33 -11.72 12.72 13.12
C TRP A 33 -12.81 11.75 12.68
N LYS A 34 -13.69 12.18 11.78
CA LYS A 34 -14.64 11.26 11.13
C LYS A 34 -13.87 10.16 10.38
N GLN A 35 -14.45 8.97 10.31
CA GLN A 35 -13.86 7.83 9.61
C GLN A 35 -13.52 8.18 8.15
N GLU A 36 -14.45 8.85 7.46
CA GLU A 36 -14.29 9.29 6.07
C GLU A 36 -13.02 10.15 5.87
N ASN A 37 -12.78 11.12 6.77
CA ASN A 37 -11.62 12.01 6.70
C ASN A 37 -10.31 11.24 6.93
N LEU A 38 -10.32 10.27 7.85
CA LEU A 38 -9.16 9.42 8.10
C LEU A 38 -8.81 8.59 6.87
N ILE A 39 -9.80 7.99 6.21
CA ILE A 39 -9.61 7.22 4.98
C ILE A 39 -9.05 8.11 3.87
N ASN A 40 -9.59 9.32 3.70
CA ASN A 40 -9.15 10.26 2.67
C ASN A 40 -7.69 10.69 2.82
N VAL A 41 -7.19 10.80 4.06
CA VAL A 41 -5.78 11.16 4.30
C VAL A 41 -4.85 9.96 4.18
N LEU A 42 -5.29 8.76 4.61
CA LEU A 42 -4.46 7.56 4.53
C LEU A 42 -4.30 7.03 3.11
N ASN A 43 -5.36 7.08 2.30
CA ASN A 43 -5.36 6.47 0.96
C ASN A 43 -4.26 7.00 0.02
N PRO A 44 -4.00 8.32 -0.10
CA PRO A 44 -2.91 8.83 -0.91
C PRO A 44 -1.53 8.38 -0.41
N ILE A 45 -1.33 8.30 0.91
CA ILE A 45 -0.06 7.88 1.51
C ILE A 45 0.23 6.41 1.19
N ILE A 46 -0.78 5.54 1.36
CA ILE A 46 -0.69 4.12 1.05
C ILE A 46 -0.46 3.93 -0.46
N THR A 47 -1.29 4.57 -1.29
CA THR A 47 -1.22 4.44 -2.76
C THR A 47 0.15 4.90 -3.28
N GLY A 48 0.65 6.04 -2.83
CA GLY A 48 1.95 6.57 -3.27
C GLY A 48 3.11 5.65 -2.90
N TRP A 49 3.12 5.15 -1.66
CA TRP A 49 4.20 4.26 -1.21
C TRP A 49 4.15 2.88 -1.89
N SER A 50 2.95 2.31 -2.07
CA SER A 50 2.79 1.05 -2.79
C SER A 50 3.20 1.17 -4.25
N ASN A 51 2.82 2.25 -4.94
CA ASN A 51 3.20 2.49 -6.33
C ASN A 51 4.70 2.64 -6.49
N TYR A 52 5.38 3.32 -5.56
CA TYR A 52 6.83 3.46 -5.58
C TYR A 52 7.54 2.09 -5.41
N HIS A 53 7.02 1.22 -4.55
CA HIS A 53 7.61 -0.10 -4.28
C HIS A 53 6.98 -1.26 -5.08
N ARG A 54 6.17 -0.98 -6.10
CA ARG A 54 5.48 -2.01 -6.90
C ARG A 54 6.41 -2.87 -7.76
N SER A 55 7.59 -2.36 -8.08
CA SER A 55 8.61 -3.06 -8.87
C SER A 55 9.55 -3.92 -8.02
N ALA A 56 9.60 -3.66 -6.71
CA ALA A 56 10.39 -4.42 -5.77
C ALA A 56 9.64 -5.68 -5.29
N VAL A 57 10.40 -6.61 -4.70
CA VAL A 57 9.85 -7.82 -4.07
C VAL A 57 9.20 -7.43 -2.73
N SER A 58 7.97 -6.92 -2.82
CA SER A 58 7.29 -6.24 -1.70
C SER A 58 6.04 -6.96 -1.19
N LYS A 59 5.65 -8.11 -1.74
CA LYS A 59 4.37 -8.80 -1.41
C LYS A 59 4.22 -9.07 0.10
N GLU A 60 5.22 -9.70 0.68
CA GLU A 60 5.25 -10.02 2.11
C GLU A 60 5.21 -8.76 2.98
N ILE A 61 5.96 -7.73 2.58
CA ILE A 61 6.03 -6.44 3.27
C ILE A 61 4.68 -5.71 3.20
N PHE A 62 4.00 -5.75 2.06
CA PHE A 62 2.66 -5.16 1.91
C PHE A 62 1.67 -5.81 2.87
N SER A 63 1.65 -7.15 2.96
CA SER A 63 0.79 -7.85 3.94
C SER A 63 1.16 -7.53 5.39
N GLN A 64 2.45 -7.42 5.71
CA GLN A 64 2.88 -7.00 7.05
C GLN A 64 2.42 -5.58 7.39
N LEU A 65 2.55 -4.64 6.45
CA LEU A 65 2.08 -3.27 6.61
C LEU A 65 0.56 -3.20 6.77
N ASP A 66 -0.20 -3.95 5.97
CA ASP A 66 -1.66 -4.04 6.09
C ASP A 66 -2.07 -4.47 7.51
N HIS A 67 -1.42 -5.50 8.07
CA HIS A 67 -1.67 -5.95 9.44
C HIS A 67 -1.30 -4.90 10.50
N ILE A 68 -0.18 -4.18 10.32
CA ILE A 68 0.22 -3.10 11.24
C ILE A 68 -0.82 -1.96 11.21
N VAL A 69 -1.22 -1.53 10.01
CA VAL A 69 -2.24 -0.47 9.85
C VAL A 69 -3.58 -0.91 10.44
N TRP A 70 -3.99 -2.15 10.21
CA TRP A 70 -5.21 -2.70 10.80
C TRP A 70 -5.18 -2.61 12.33
N ASN A 71 -4.06 -3.00 12.97
CA ASN A 71 -3.91 -2.91 14.42
C ASN A 71 -3.94 -1.46 14.94
N MET A 72 -3.35 -0.52 14.21
CA MET A 72 -3.41 0.90 14.55
C MET A 72 -4.84 1.44 14.47
N LEU A 73 -5.59 1.07 13.42
CA LEU A 73 -6.99 1.46 13.23
C LEU A 73 -7.90 0.82 14.27
N TRP A 74 -7.65 -0.44 14.64
CA TRP A 74 -8.37 -1.11 15.72
C TRP A 74 -8.23 -0.38 17.05
N ARG A 75 -7.00 0.03 17.40
CA ARG A 75 -6.75 0.84 18.61
C ARG A 75 -7.43 2.19 18.54
N TRP A 76 -7.42 2.85 17.38
CA TRP A 76 -8.11 4.11 17.15
C TRP A 76 -9.63 3.96 17.35
N ALA A 77 -10.23 2.93 16.77
CA ALA A 77 -11.67 2.66 16.86
C ALA A 77 -12.11 2.34 18.29
N LYS A 78 -11.34 1.50 19.01
CA LYS A 78 -11.57 1.19 20.43
C LYS A 78 -11.51 2.43 21.32
N ARG A 79 -10.51 3.29 21.11
CA ARG A 79 -10.36 4.52 21.90
C ARG A 79 -11.59 5.43 21.80
N ARG A 80 -12.26 5.45 20.64
CA ARG A 80 -13.43 6.30 20.42
C ARG A 80 -14.69 5.83 21.15
N HIS A 81 -14.75 4.56 21.51
CA HIS A 81 -15.94 3.94 22.09
C HIS A 81 -15.55 3.09 23.30
N PRO A 82 -15.15 3.72 24.42
CA PRO A 82 -14.75 2.99 25.63
C PRO A 82 -15.89 2.10 26.18
N ASP A 83 -17.13 2.54 26.04
CA ASP A 83 -18.32 1.85 26.60
C ASP A 83 -18.96 0.83 25.65
N LYS A 84 -18.36 0.59 24.48
CA LYS A 84 -18.92 -0.33 23.48
C LYS A 84 -18.08 -1.59 23.37
N GLY A 85 -18.78 -2.73 23.22
CA GLY A 85 -18.14 -4.02 23.01
C GLY A 85 -17.37 -4.10 21.69
N LYS A 86 -16.41 -5.04 21.64
CA LYS A 86 -15.55 -5.27 20.46
C LYS A 86 -16.35 -5.59 19.20
N THR A 87 -17.41 -6.40 19.33
CA THR A 87 -18.29 -6.78 18.21
C THR A 87 -19.01 -5.57 17.62
N TRP A 88 -19.49 -4.67 18.47
CA TRP A 88 -20.13 -3.44 18.00
C TRP A 88 -19.14 -2.54 17.26
N ILE A 89 -17.91 -2.42 17.77
CA ILE A 89 -16.84 -1.66 17.12
C ILE A 89 -16.49 -2.27 15.75
N ALA A 90 -16.37 -3.59 15.68
CA ALA A 90 -16.14 -4.30 14.41
C ALA A 90 -17.24 -3.98 13.40
N ASN A 91 -18.51 -4.20 13.76
CA ASN A 91 -19.65 -3.97 12.87
C ASN A 91 -19.81 -2.51 12.44
N LYS A 92 -19.38 -1.56 13.27
CA LYS A 92 -19.49 -0.12 12.98
C LYS A 92 -18.50 0.36 11.92
N TYR A 93 -17.26 -0.14 11.93
CA TYR A 93 -16.17 0.43 11.14
C TYR A 93 -15.63 -0.53 10.08
N TRP A 94 -15.81 -1.84 10.27
CA TRP A 94 -15.38 -2.88 9.35
C TRP A 94 -16.61 -3.50 8.69
N HIS A 95 -16.62 -3.47 7.36
CA HIS A 95 -17.70 -4.02 6.56
C HIS A 95 -17.15 -5.08 5.61
N SER A 96 -18.07 -5.86 5.05
CA SER A 96 -17.79 -6.78 3.97
C SER A 96 -18.07 -6.08 2.65
N GLU A 97 -17.10 -6.07 1.75
CA GLU A 97 -17.23 -5.53 0.41
C GLU A 97 -16.77 -6.55 -0.63
N GLY A 98 -17.71 -7.00 -1.46
CA GLY A 98 -17.46 -8.04 -2.46
C GLY A 98 -16.99 -9.34 -1.79
N THR A 99 -15.80 -9.80 -2.18
CA THR A 99 -15.19 -11.02 -1.62
C THR A 99 -14.39 -10.77 -0.34
N ARG A 100 -14.21 -9.52 0.07
CA ARG A 100 -13.36 -9.16 1.20
C ARG A 100 -14.18 -8.83 2.43
N ASN A 101 -13.82 -9.47 3.53
CA ASN A 101 -14.31 -9.13 4.86
C ASN A 101 -13.29 -8.22 5.56
N TRP A 102 -13.74 -7.56 6.63
CA TRP A 102 -12.89 -6.69 7.45
C TRP A 102 -12.28 -5.53 6.66
N VAL A 103 -13.08 -4.89 5.82
CA VAL A 103 -12.68 -3.68 5.08
C VAL A 103 -13.04 -2.45 5.92
N PHE A 104 -12.02 -1.67 6.31
CA PHE A 104 -12.24 -0.40 7.00
C PHE A 104 -12.85 0.60 6.01
N SER A 105 -14.16 0.81 6.13
CA SER A 105 -14.95 1.49 5.10
C SER A 105 -16.14 2.20 5.71
N THR A 106 -16.60 3.20 4.97
CA THR A 106 -17.89 3.86 5.14
C THR A 106 -18.59 3.76 3.79
N GLY A 107 -19.92 3.89 3.73
CA GLY A 107 -20.67 3.81 2.47
C GLY A 107 -20.20 4.75 1.34
N LYS A 108 -19.36 5.76 1.65
CA LYS A 108 -18.73 6.66 0.66
C LYS A 108 -17.33 6.25 0.22
N ASN A 109 -16.51 5.73 1.14
CA ASN A 109 -15.11 5.47 0.88
C ASN A 109 -14.55 4.31 1.71
N ARG A 110 -13.56 3.63 1.14
CA ARG A 110 -12.85 2.51 1.79
C ARG A 110 -11.36 2.75 1.85
N LEU A 111 -10.72 2.17 2.86
CA LEU A 111 -9.27 2.17 2.96
C LEU A 111 -8.67 1.26 1.88
N LYS A 112 -7.71 1.78 1.12
CA LYS A 112 -6.89 1.00 0.19
C LYS A 112 -5.85 0.21 0.97
N LEU A 113 -5.60 -1.03 0.55
CA LEU A 113 -4.55 -1.86 1.13
C LEU A 113 -3.26 -1.75 0.32
N PHE A 114 -2.12 -1.98 0.97
CA PHE A 114 -0.85 -2.12 0.28
C PHE A 114 -0.86 -3.31 -0.66
N SER A 115 -1.47 -4.42 -0.23
CA SER A 115 -1.61 -5.66 -1.01
C SER A 115 -2.45 -5.54 -2.28
N ASP A 116 -3.23 -4.47 -2.44
CA ASP A 116 -4.03 -4.22 -3.66
C ASP A 116 -3.16 -3.88 -4.87
N THR A 117 -1.96 -3.37 -4.62
CA THR A 117 -1.09 -2.90 -5.68
C THR A 117 -0.48 -4.10 -6.41
N LYS A 118 -0.80 -4.23 -7.70
CA LYS A 118 -0.20 -5.25 -8.57
C LYS A 118 1.31 -5.02 -8.66
N ILE A 119 2.06 -6.02 -8.19
CA ILE A 119 3.51 -6.08 -8.32
C ILE A 119 3.83 -6.30 -9.79
N VAL A 120 4.55 -5.36 -10.38
CA VAL A 120 4.95 -5.39 -11.80
C VAL A 120 6.45 -5.39 -11.86
N ARG A 121 7.03 -6.46 -12.40
CA ARG A 121 8.48 -6.54 -12.60
C ARG A 121 8.81 -5.79 -13.88
N CYS A 122 9.69 -4.80 -13.78
CA CYS A 122 10.25 -4.17 -14.97
C CYS A 122 11.47 -4.97 -15.39
N ASP A 123 11.48 -5.45 -16.62
CA ASP A 123 12.65 -6.07 -17.20
C ASP A 123 13.72 -5.01 -17.48
N GLY A 124 14.98 -5.39 -17.26
CA GLY A 124 16.13 -4.56 -17.56
C GLY A 124 16.16 -4.18 -19.05
N LEU A 125 16.81 -3.06 -19.34
CA LEU A 125 17.12 -2.72 -20.73
C LEU A 125 18.02 -3.81 -21.32
N LYS A 126 17.67 -4.26 -22.52
CA LYS A 126 18.55 -5.08 -23.35
C LYS A 126 19.66 -4.18 -23.88
N LEU A 127 20.88 -4.38 -23.38
CA LEU A 127 22.05 -3.55 -23.74
C LEU A 127 22.53 -3.81 -25.17
N ASP A 128 22.11 -4.93 -25.76
CA ASP A 128 22.35 -5.33 -27.15
C ASP A 128 21.41 -4.65 -28.17
N LYS A 129 20.41 -3.87 -27.70
CA LYS A 129 19.40 -3.25 -28.57
C LYS A 129 19.71 -1.78 -28.86
N ASN A 130 19.71 -1.41 -30.14
CA ASN A 130 20.03 -0.06 -30.59
C ASN A 130 18.74 0.72 -30.91
N PRO A 131 18.50 1.90 -30.32
CA PRO A 131 17.31 2.72 -30.58
C PRO A 131 17.03 3.05 -32.05
N TYR A 132 18.06 3.12 -32.89
CA TYR A 132 17.92 3.50 -34.31
C TYR A 132 17.67 2.30 -35.25
N ILE A 133 17.94 1.07 -34.79
CA ILE A 133 17.80 -0.16 -35.60
C ILE A 133 16.65 -1.01 -35.07
N ASP A 134 16.53 -1.14 -33.75
CA ASP A 134 15.54 -1.98 -33.07
C ASP A 134 14.35 -1.15 -32.55
N GLN A 135 13.75 -0.33 -33.41
CA GLN A 135 12.70 0.63 -33.00
C GLN A 135 11.48 -0.04 -32.35
N ASP A 136 11.06 -1.20 -32.89
CA ASP A 136 9.94 -2.00 -32.37
C ASP A 136 10.12 -2.42 -30.89
N TYR A 137 11.35 -2.68 -30.45
CA TYR A 137 11.63 -3.06 -29.06
C TYR A 137 11.34 -1.90 -28.08
N PHE A 138 11.68 -0.68 -28.46
CA PHE A 138 11.49 0.50 -27.62
C PHE A 138 10.03 0.97 -27.63
N ASP A 139 9.33 0.84 -28.77
CA ASP A 139 7.92 1.18 -28.89
C ASP A 139 7.01 0.27 -28.05
N LEU A 140 7.27 -1.05 -28.05
CA LEU A 140 6.55 -2.01 -27.21
C LEU A 140 6.82 -1.81 -25.71
N ARG A 141 7.99 -1.27 -25.33
CA ARG A 141 8.37 -1.03 -23.93
C ARG A 141 7.71 0.22 -23.32
N ASN A 142 7.35 1.21 -24.14
CA ASN A 142 6.64 2.42 -23.71
C ASN A 142 5.24 2.17 -23.12
N CYS A 143 4.73 0.93 -23.24
CA CYS A 143 3.54 0.46 -22.56
C CYS A 143 3.70 0.24 -21.04
N CYS A 144 4.94 0.27 -20.50
CA CYS A 144 5.15 0.23 -19.05
C CYS A 144 4.89 1.63 -18.42
N PRO A 145 3.86 1.81 -17.57
CA PRO A 145 3.38 3.14 -17.15
C PRO A 145 4.35 3.97 -16.31
N ILE A 146 5.50 3.41 -15.91
CA ILE A 146 6.46 4.05 -15.02
C ILE A 146 7.30 5.10 -15.77
N LEU A 147 7.38 5.03 -17.12
CA LEU A 147 8.22 5.91 -17.94
C LEU A 147 7.47 7.08 -18.59
N LYS A 148 6.15 7.25 -18.37
CA LYS A 148 5.36 8.33 -18.99
C LYS A 148 5.51 9.72 -18.33
N GLY A 149 6.51 9.93 -17.49
CA GLY A 149 6.62 11.15 -16.67
C GLY A 149 8.05 11.54 -16.30
N LEU A 150 9.01 11.28 -17.17
CA LEU A 150 10.29 11.99 -17.18
C LEU A 150 10.32 12.96 -18.36
#